data_AF-A0A7X5WVY2-F1
#
_entry.id   AF-A0A7X5WVY2-F1
#
_cell.length_a   1.000
_cell.length_b   1.000
_cell.length_c   1.000
_cell.angle_alpha   90.00
_cell.angle_beta   90.00
_cell.angle_gamma   90.00
#
_symmetry.space_group_name_H-M   'P 1'
#
loop_
_entity.id
_entity.type
_entity.pdbx_description
1 polymer ?
#
loop_
_entity_poly.entity_id
_entity_poly.type
_entity_poly.pdbx_seq_one_letter_code
_entity_poly.pdbx_strand_id
1 'polypeptide(L)'
;PPTEEMYPDPPRTHVSVDGASSAMEGAHRPGHFAGVATVVAKLFAGIGPAVAVFGRKDAQQVAVVRRMTFDLSFPVEIVAA
;
A
#
# COMPACT_ATOMS: atom_id res chain seq x y z
N PRO A 1 2.05 -0.22 15.03
CA PRO A 1 2.19 0.81 16.08
C PRO A 1 0.85 1.51 16.32
N PRO A 2 0.67 2.21 17.46
CA PRO A 2 -0.46 3.11 17.68
C PRO A 2 -0.59 4.15 16.58
N THR A 3 -1.80 4.65 16.35
CA THR A 3 -2.07 5.63 15.28
C THR A 3 -1.23 6.89 15.44
N GLU A 4 -1.07 7.39 16.66
CA GLU A 4 -0.28 8.58 16.99
C GLU A 4 1.22 8.39 16.69
N GLU A 5 1.73 7.16 16.80
CA GLU A 5 3.11 6.84 16.43
C GLU A 5 3.27 6.76 14.90
N MET A 6 2.27 6.17 14.22
CA MET A 6 2.27 6.08 12.76
C MET A 6 1.98 7.43 12.09
N TYR A 7 1.18 8.29 12.69
CA TYR A 7 0.75 9.58 12.16
C TYR A 7 0.66 10.60 13.31
N PRO A 8 1.80 11.17 13.74
CA PRO A 8 1.83 12.18 14.80
C PRO A 8 1.04 13.44 14.43
N ASP A 9 1.02 13.76 13.14
CA ASP A 9 0.23 14.81 12.53
C ASP A 9 -0.73 14.21 11.48
N PRO A 10 -1.83 14.91 11.15
CA PRO A 10 -2.68 14.53 10.03
C PRO A 10 -1.86 14.36 8.75
N PRO A 11 -1.94 13.20 8.07
CA PRO A 11 -1.14 12.94 6.89
C PRO A 11 -1.51 13.91 5.77
N ARG A 12 -0.50 14.56 5.17
CA ARG A 12 -0.63 15.44 4.00
C ARG A 12 -0.09 14.82 2.71
N THR A 13 0.56 13.67 2.83
CA THR A 13 1.14 12.93 1.72
C THR A 13 0.38 11.62 1.58
N HIS A 14 0.00 11.30 0.35
CA HIS A 14 -0.74 10.10 0.00
C HIS A 14 -0.12 9.44 -1.22
N VAL A 15 -0.23 8.13 -1.31
CA VAL A 15 0.15 7.33 -2.48
C VAL A 15 -1.12 6.74 -3.06
N SER A 16 -1.36 6.96 -4.35
CA SER A 16 -2.47 6.38 -5.09
C SER A 16 -1.96 5.71 -6.36
N VAL A 17 -2.53 4.56 -6.71
CA VAL A 17 -2.21 3.83 -7.94
C VAL A 17 -3.39 3.94 -8.89
N ASP A 18 -3.24 4.70 -9.95
CA ASP A 18 -4.30 4.95 -10.93
C ASP A 18 -4.80 3.64 -11.57
N GLY A 19 -6.12 3.58 -11.82
CA GLY A 19 -6.81 2.38 -12.32
C GLY A 19 -6.99 1.31 -11.25
N ALA A 20 -5.90 0.78 -10.68
CA ALA A 20 -5.94 -0.30 -9.70
C ALA A 20 -6.61 0.12 -8.37
N SER A 21 -6.49 1.38 -7.97
CA SER A 21 -7.08 1.90 -6.73
C SER A 21 -8.53 2.37 -6.89
N SER A 22 -9.01 2.58 -8.11
CA SER A 22 -10.33 3.15 -8.41
C SER A 22 -11.32 2.17 -9.04
N ALA A 23 -10.85 1.02 -9.54
CA ALA A 23 -11.70 -0.04 -10.10
C ALA A 23 -12.19 -1.04 -9.02
N MET A 24 -13.16 -1.89 -9.37
CA MET A 24 -13.64 -3.04 -8.57
C MET A 24 -14.00 -2.67 -7.11
N GLU A 25 -13.31 -3.20 -6.09
CA GLU A 25 -13.59 -2.85 -4.69
C GLU A 25 -13.27 -1.38 -4.40
N GLY A 26 -12.34 -0.77 -5.14
CA GLY A 26 -12.00 0.64 -5.04
C GLY A 26 -13.16 1.56 -5.40
N ALA A 27 -14.06 1.12 -6.29
CA ALA A 27 -15.30 1.83 -6.61
C ALA A 27 -16.32 1.75 -5.46
N HIS A 28 -16.34 0.64 -4.71
CA HIS A 28 -17.24 0.43 -3.57
C HIS A 28 -16.70 0.99 -2.26
N ARG A 29 -15.38 1.22 -2.17
CA ARG A 29 -14.69 1.76 -0.99
C ARG A 29 -13.76 2.92 -1.40
N PRO A 30 -14.34 4.09 -1.75
CA PRO A 30 -13.55 5.24 -2.17
C PRO A 30 -12.44 5.57 -1.18
N GLY A 31 -11.21 5.71 -1.68
CA GLY A 31 -10.03 6.04 -0.88
C GLY A 31 -9.39 4.86 -0.13
N HIS A 32 -9.99 3.67 -0.09
CA HIS A 32 -9.45 2.53 0.65
C HIS A 32 -8.04 2.14 0.20
N PHE A 33 -7.85 1.92 -1.11
CA PHE A 33 -6.55 1.50 -1.64
C PHE A 33 -5.50 2.61 -1.63
N ALA A 34 -5.91 3.89 -1.68
CA ALA A 34 -4.98 4.99 -1.45
C ALA A 34 -4.47 4.98 0.01
N GLY A 35 -5.34 4.69 0.98
CA GLY A 35 -4.94 4.47 2.36
C GLY A 35 -3.97 3.30 2.52
N VAL A 36 -4.26 2.16 1.87
CA VAL A 36 -3.40 0.97 1.90
C VAL A 36 -2.03 1.26 1.28
N ALA A 37 -1.98 1.83 0.08
CA ALA A 37 -0.71 2.17 -0.58
C ALA A 37 0.11 3.16 0.27
N THR A 38 -0.54 4.17 0.87
CA THR A 38 0.14 5.15 1.73
C THR A 38 0.78 4.50 2.96
N VAL A 39 0.05 3.65 3.69
CA VAL A 39 0.60 3.01 4.89
C VAL A 39 1.69 2.00 4.54
N VAL A 40 1.54 1.23 3.45
CA VAL A 40 2.56 0.26 3.03
C VAL A 40 3.83 0.96 2.56
N ALA A 41 3.73 2.03 1.76
CA ALA A 41 4.88 2.82 1.35
C ALA A 41 5.64 3.39 2.57
N LYS A 42 4.90 3.90 3.57
CA LYS A 42 5.50 4.39 4.83
C LYS A 42 6.23 3.27 5.58
N LEU A 43 5.64 2.07 5.66
CA LEU A 43 6.26 0.92 6.30
C LEU A 43 7.51 0.45 5.54
N PHE A 44 7.50 0.42 4.21
CA PHE A 44 8.68 0.06 3.42
C PHE A 44 9.82 1.04 3.61
N ALA A 45 9.54 2.34 3.61
CA ALA A 45 10.55 3.37 3.85
C ALA A 45 11.14 3.30 5.27
N GLY A 46 10.34 2.93 6.28
CA GLY A 46 10.80 2.85 7.67
C GLY A 46 11.52 1.54 8.02
N ILE A 47 11.05 0.40 7.50
CA ILE A 47 11.56 -0.93 7.85
C ILE A 47 12.66 -1.38 6.87
N GLY A 48 12.56 -1.01 5.59
CA GLY A 48 13.46 -1.48 4.53
C GLY A 48 13.46 -3.01 4.34
N PRO A 49 12.30 -3.69 4.25
CA PRO A 49 12.28 -5.15 4.16
C PRO A 49 12.78 -5.64 2.79
N ALA A 50 13.48 -6.78 2.77
CA ALA A 50 13.81 -7.43 1.49
C ALA A 50 12.59 -8.11 0.85
N VAL A 51 11.66 -8.61 1.69
CA VAL A 51 10.47 -9.36 1.28
C VAL A 51 9.27 -8.91 2.10
N ALA A 52 8.11 -8.76 1.45
CA ALA A 52 6.82 -8.53 2.10
C ALA A 52 5.77 -9.53 1.60
N VAL A 53 5.08 -10.18 2.55
CA VAL A 53 4.11 -11.23 2.27
C VAL A 53 2.69 -10.69 2.47
N PHE A 54 1.83 -10.87 1.48
CA PHE A 54 0.42 -10.45 1.50
C PHE A 54 -0.49 -11.64 1.20
N GLY A 55 -1.65 -11.67 1.85
CA GLY A 55 -2.64 -12.73 1.66
C GLY A 55 -3.25 -12.75 0.27
N ARG A 56 -3.37 -13.93 -0.34
CA ARG A 56 -3.98 -14.12 -1.68
C ARG A 56 -5.47 -13.77 -1.77
N LYS A 57 -6.17 -13.75 -0.63
CA LYS A 57 -7.61 -13.44 -0.57
C LYS A 57 -7.91 -12.05 -1.15
N ASP A 58 -7.04 -11.08 -0.88
CA ASP A 58 -7.22 -9.69 -1.28
C ASP A 58 -6.40 -9.38 -2.54
N ALA A 59 -6.79 -10.02 -3.66
CA ALA A 59 -6.04 -9.96 -4.92
C ALA A 59 -5.84 -8.52 -5.43
N GLN A 60 -6.84 -7.64 -5.24
CA GLN A 60 -6.74 -6.23 -5.62
C GLN A 60 -5.71 -5.47 -4.78
N GLN A 61 -5.65 -5.73 -3.48
CA GLN A 61 -4.60 -5.16 -2.61
C GLN A 61 -3.21 -5.58 -3.08
N VAL A 62 -3.03 -6.87 -3.38
CA VAL A 62 -1.74 -7.38 -3.89
C VAL A 62 -1.36 -6.70 -5.20
N ALA A 63 -2.32 -6.49 -6.11
CA ALA A 63 -2.08 -5.79 -7.36
C ALA A 63 -1.66 -4.32 -7.14
N VAL A 64 -2.36 -3.60 -6.25
CA VAL A 64 -2.02 -2.22 -5.89
C VAL A 64 -0.62 -2.14 -5.28
N VAL A 65 -0.30 -2.99 -4.30
CA VAL A 65 1.01 -3.00 -3.64
C VAL A 65 2.12 -3.34 -4.62
N ARG A 66 1.94 -4.37 -5.47
CA ARG A 66 2.94 -4.73 -6.50
C ARG A 66 3.22 -3.57 -7.45
N ARG A 67 2.16 -2.91 -7.93
CA ARG A 67 2.31 -1.78 -8.86
C ARG A 67 3.03 -0.61 -8.20
N MET A 68 2.63 -0.25 -6.98
CA MET A 68 3.27 0.80 -6.18
C MET A 68 4.75 0.49 -5.93
N THR A 69 5.08 -0.74 -5.51
CA THR A 69 6.47 -1.18 -5.27
C THR A 69 7.33 -0.98 -6.50
N PHE A 70 6.83 -1.38 -7.67
CA PHE A 70 7.51 -1.23 -8.94
C PHE A 70 7.68 0.25 -9.33
N ASP A 71 6.60 1.03 -9.33
CA ASP A 71 6.63 2.43 -9.79
C ASP A 71 7.51 3.33 -8.90
N LEU A 72 7.54 3.06 -7.60
CA LEU A 72 8.34 3.83 -6.63
C LEU A 72 9.73 3.23 -6.37
N SER A 73 10.13 2.23 -7.16
CA SER A 73 11.46 1.59 -7.08
C SER A 73 11.82 1.07 -5.69
N PHE A 74 10.83 0.57 -4.94
CA PHE A 74 11.09 -0.05 -3.65
C PHE A 74 11.85 -1.37 -3.84
N PRO A 75 13.00 -1.59 -3.15
CA PRO A 75 13.79 -2.81 -3.27
C PRO A 75 13.17 -3.95 -2.43
N VAL A 76 11.88 -4.23 -2.64
CA VAL A 76 11.08 -5.17 -1.84
C VAL A 76 10.44 -6.22 -2.76
N GLU A 77 10.66 -7.50 -2.49
CA GLU A 77 9.95 -8.59 -3.16
C GLU A 77 8.53 -8.76 -2.58
N ILE A 78 7.51 -8.81 -3.44
CA ILE A 78 6.11 -8.98 -3.02
C ILE A 78 5.61 -10.41 -3.26
N VAL A 79 5.54 -11.19 -2.18
CA VAL A 79 5.05 -12.56 -2.18
C VAL A 79 3.55 -12.60 -1.86
N ALA A 80 2.78 -13.27 -2.72
CA ALA A 80 1.36 -13.53 -2.47
C ALA A 80 1.20 -14.97 -1.95
N ALA A 81 0.78 -15.13 -0.70
CA ALA A 81 0.63 -16.41 -0.01
C ALA A 81 -0.82 -16.68 0.43
#